data_AF-A0A4U3AD59-F1
#
_entry.id   AF-A0A4U3AD59-F1
#
_cell.length_a   1.000
_cell.length_b   1.000
_cell.length_c   1.000
_cell.angle_alpha   90.00
_cell.angle_beta   90.00
_cell.angle_gamma   90.00
#
_symmetry.space_group_name_H-M   'P 1'
#
loop_
_entity.id
_entity.type
_entity.pdbx_description
1 polymer ?
#
loop_
_entity_poly.entity_id
_entity_poly.type
_entity_poly.pdbx_seq_one_letter_code
_entity_poly.pdbx_strand_id
1 'polypeptide(L)'
;MSIFTQLAKSVYSPKDMALFRFQKIGKTILYIMLLCLITTIPRTFFYGSFIQDSVSMVNQAIEKDLPDFKIENGELKADIEQPIQKEEGDALFVFDPNTTDIETYKNKTGLFILKDKVVSIGNGQTQTYSYNDLLGTSLEKKDLQDFISVFDSIYPILLAVIGVLVYLFQLFITFLGITLLAFIGSAMSGQRKLSYKQVWTL
;
A
#
# COMPACT_ATOMS: atom_id res chain seq x y z
N MET A 1 -33.94 14.38 -6.60
CA MET A 1 -33.32 13.56 -5.54
C MET A 1 -32.05 14.24 -5.05
N SER A 2 -31.81 14.25 -3.74
CA SER A 2 -30.51 14.65 -3.19
C SER A 2 -29.51 13.50 -3.31
N ILE A 3 -28.22 13.82 -3.20
CA ILE A 3 -27.13 12.85 -3.31
C ILE A 3 -27.20 11.80 -2.18
N PHE A 4 -27.56 12.22 -0.97
CA PHE A 4 -27.71 11.32 0.17
C PHE A 4 -28.89 10.36 0.01
N THR A 5 -30.03 10.84 -0.51
CA THR A 5 -31.13 9.93 -0.82
C THR A 5 -30.70 8.94 -1.91
N GLN A 6 -29.95 9.39 -2.92
CA GLN A 6 -29.47 8.55 -4.02
C GLN A 6 -28.56 7.44 -3.49
N LEU A 7 -27.64 7.77 -2.59
CA LEU A 7 -26.78 6.82 -1.87
C LEU A 7 -27.59 5.81 -1.06
N ALA A 8 -28.57 6.26 -0.28
CA ALA A 8 -29.40 5.35 0.52
C ALA A 8 -30.18 4.37 -0.38
N LYS A 9 -30.86 4.90 -1.40
CA LYS A 9 -31.65 4.07 -2.32
C LYS A 9 -30.80 3.16 -3.19
N SER A 10 -29.53 3.52 -3.46
CA SER A 10 -28.62 2.66 -4.19
C SER A 10 -28.15 1.44 -3.38
N VAL A 11 -28.52 1.32 -2.11
CA VAL A 11 -28.20 0.12 -1.32
C VAL A 11 -29.34 -0.91 -1.40
N TYR A 12 -30.60 -0.47 -1.50
CA TYR A 12 -31.75 -1.37 -1.30
C TYR A 12 -32.87 -1.28 -2.36
N SER A 13 -32.88 -0.30 -3.27
CA SER A 13 -33.99 -0.11 -4.23
C SER A 13 -33.52 -0.05 -5.69
N PRO A 14 -33.37 -1.21 -6.36
CA PRO A 14 -33.11 -1.28 -7.80
C PRO A 14 -34.16 -0.56 -8.66
N LYS A 15 -35.42 -0.53 -8.20
CA LYS A 15 -36.50 0.18 -8.89
C LYS A 15 -36.26 1.69 -8.92
N ASP A 16 -35.80 2.25 -7.80
CA ASP A 16 -35.45 3.68 -7.73
C ASP A 16 -34.16 3.99 -8.49
N MET A 17 -33.16 3.09 -8.48
CA MET A 17 -31.96 3.23 -9.30
C MET A 17 -32.27 3.36 -10.79
N ALA A 18 -33.25 2.60 -11.29
CA ALA A 18 -33.65 2.66 -12.69
C ALA A 18 -34.15 4.06 -13.11
N LEU A 19 -34.57 4.91 -12.16
CA LEU A 19 -34.98 6.29 -12.40
C LEU A 19 -33.78 7.27 -12.47
N PHE A 20 -32.57 6.85 -12.09
CA PHE A 20 -31.37 7.68 -12.15
C PHE A 20 -31.01 8.08 -13.58
N ARG A 21 -31.41 7.28 -14.58
CA ARG A 21 -31.29 7.61 -16.01
C ARG A 21 -31.87 8.97 -16.41
N PHE A 22 -32.85 9.48 -15.65
CA PHE A 22 -33.49 10.77 -15.91
C PHE A 22 -32.79 11.95 -15.22
N GLN A 23 -31.72 11.70 -14.46
CA GLN A 23 -30.94 12.75 -13.80
C GLN A 23 -30.07 13.55 -14.79
N LYS A 24 -29.68 14.75 -14.37
CA LYS A 24 -28.69 15.55 -15.10
C LYS A 24 -27.30 14.94 -14.92
N ILE A 25 -26.51 14.93 -15.99
CA ILE A 25 -25.16 14.36 -16.03
C ILE A 25 -24.26 14.85 -14.87
N GLY A 26 -24.33 16.15 -14.55
CA GLY A 26 -23.53 16.74 -13.47
C GLY A 26 -23.86 16.20 -12.08
N LYS A 27 -25.11 15.76 -11.85
CA LYS A 27 -25.48 15.11 -10.58
C LYS A 27 -24.88 13.71 -10.49
N THR A 28 -24.87 12.96 -11.60
CA THR A 28 -24.22 11.66 -11.67
C THR A 28 -22.71 11.77 -11.50
N ILE A 29 -22.06 12.74 -12.16
CA ILE A 29 -20.63 13.03 -11.99
C ILE A 29 -20.31 13.29 -10.51
N LEU A 30 -21.05 14.19 -9.86
CA LEU A 30 -20.85 14.50 -8.45
C LEU A 30 -21.11 13.29 -7.55
N TYR A 31 -22.09 12.45 -7.89
CA TYR A 31 -22.37 11.21 -7.17
C TYR A 31 -21.23 10.19 -7.30
N ILE A 32 -20.69 9.98 -8.50
CA ILE A 32 -19.51 9.13 -8.74
C ILE A 32 -18.31 9.65 -7.96
N MET A 33 -18.08 10.96 -7.97
CA MET A 33 -16.99 11.57 -7.19
C MET A 33 -17.13 11.30 -5.70
N LEU A 34 -18.33 11.45 -5.15
CA LEU A 34 -18.60 11.14 -3.75
C LEU A 34 -18.38 9.65 -3.44
N LEU A 35 -18.85 8.75 -4.29
CA LEU A 35 -18.65 7.30 -4.10
C LEU A 35 -17.16 6.93 -4.13
N CYS A 36 -16.40 7.49 -5.07
CA CYS A 36 -14.96 7.29 -5.13
C CYS A 36 -14.27 7.85 -3.88
N LEU A 37 -14.72 8.99 -3.35
CA LEU A 37 -14.15 9.59 -2.15
C LEU A 37 -14.40 8.69 -0.92
N ILE A 38 -15.66 8.28 -0.71
CA ILE A 38 -16.06 7.43 0.42
C ILE A 38 -15.31 6.09 0.39
N THR A 39 -15.06 5.52 -0.78
CA THR A 39 -14.34 4.24 -0.91
C THR A 39 -12.82 4.39 -0.82
N THR A 40 -12.28 5.52 -1.27
CA THR A 40 -10.83 5.75 -1.24
C THR A 40 -10.33 6.06 0.16
N ILE A 41 -11.07 6.85 0.96
CA ILE A 41 -10.61 7.26 2.31
C ILE A 41 -10.26 6.06 3.20
N PRO A 42 -11.15 5.08 3.46
CA PRO A 42 -10.83 3.95 4.33
C PRO A 42 -9.67 3.12 3.80
N ARG A 43 -9.61 2.97 2.47
CA ARG A 43 -8.57 2.21 1.79
C ARG A 43 -7.20 2.86 1.98
N THR A 44 -7.11 4.18 1.81
CA THR A 44 -5.87 4.95 2.05
C THR A 44 -5.42 4.84 3.50
N PHE A 45 -6.34 4.96 4.46
CA PHE A 45 -5.98 4.81 5.88
C PHE A 45 -5.52 3.40 6.21
N PHE A 46 -6.20 2.37 5.72
CA PHE A 46 -5.83 0.97 5.99
C PHE A 46 -4.45 0.62 5.43
N TYR A 47 -4.14 1.03 4.19
CA TYR A 47 -2.81 0.81 3.62
C TYR A 47 -1.74 1.70 4.24
N GLY A 48 -2.10 2.95 4.56
CA GLY A 48 -1.22 3.86 5.26
C GLY A 48 -0.79 3.30 6.62
N SER A 49 -1.76 2.92 7.46
CA SER A 49 -1.47 2.39 8.80
C SER A 49 -0.56 1.17 8.72
N PHE A 50 -0.78 0.26 7.77
CA PHE A 50 0.11 -0.89 7.57
C PHE A 50 1.58 -0.48 7.31
N ILE A 51 1.82 0.55 6.50
CA ILE A 51 3.18 1.07 6.24
C ILE A 51 3.75 1.70 7.51
N GLN A 52 2.97 2.53 8.20
CA GLN A 52 3.40 3.19 9.44
C GLN A 52 3.73 2.18 10.53
N ASP A 53 2.89 1.16 10.70
CA ASP A 53 3.10 0.08 11.66
C ASP A 53 4.41 -0.66 11.34
N SER A 54 4.63 -1.01 10.06
CA SER A 54 5.87 -1.66 9.60
C SER A 54 7.12 -0.82 9.90
N VAL A 55 7.09 0.49 9.64
CA VAL A 55 8.21 1.40 9.94
C VAL A 55 8.42 1.50 11.45
N SER A 56 7.35 1.60 12.24
CA SER A 56 7.45 1.66 13.70
C SER A 56 8.03 0.39 14.31
N MET A 57 7.71 -0.79 13.76
CA MET A 57 8.29 -2.07 14.17
C MET A 57 9.80 -2.11 13.91
N VAL A 58 10.22 -1.65 12.73
CA VAL A 58 11.65 -1.54 12.39
C VAL A 58 12.35 -0.56 13.34
N ASN A 59 11.73 0.59 13.65
CA ASN A 59 12.32 1.56 14.57
C ASN A 59 12.51 0.96 15.98
N GLN A 60 11.50 0.24 16.49
CA GLN A 60 11.60 -0.41 17.80
C GLN A 60 12.70 -1.48 17.84
N ALA A 61 12.82 -2.29 16.78
CA ALA A 61 13.88 -3.28 16.67
C ALA A 61 15.28 -2.62 16.64
N ILE A 62 15.43 -1.51 15.90
CA ILE A 62 16.70 -0.77 15.85
C ILE A 62 17.05 -0.13 17.20
N GLU A 63 16.08 0.49 17.88
CA GLU A 63 16.34 1.19 19.14
C GLU A 63 16.63 0.26 20.32
N LYS A 64 15.86 -0.82 20.46
CA LYS A 64 15.90 -1.65 21.67
C LYS A 64 16.81 -2.87 21.57
N ASP A 65 16.96 -3.40 20.36
CA ASP A 65 17.42 -4.77 20.19
C ASP A 65 18.71 -4.88 19.38
N LEU A 66 19.00 -3.90 18.54
CA LEU A 66 20.20 -3.90 17.72
C LEU A 66 21.32 -3.07 18.36
N PRO A 67 22.54 -3.61 18.43
CA PRO A 67 23.73 -2.85 18.82
C PRO A 67 24.02 -1.77 17.78
N ASP A 68 24.98 -0.90 18.06
CA ASP A 68 25.46 0.02 17.05
C ASP A 68 26.13 -0.76 15.92
N PHE A 69 25.74 -0.44 14.68
CA PHE A 69 26.24 -1.09 13.48
C PHE A 69 26.55 -0.06 12.40
N LYS A 70 27.44 -0.48 11.50
CA LYS A 70 27.86 0.29 10.34
C LYS A 70 28.00 -0.60 9.12
N ILE A 71 27.39 -0.19 8.02
CA ILE A 71 27.56 -0.83 6.71
C ILE A 71 28.53 0.02 5.92
N GLU A 72 29.67 -0.54 5.53
CA GLU A 72 30.70 0.11 4.71
C GLU A 72 31.19 -0.85 3.64
N ASN A 73 31.31 -0.38 2.40
CA ASN A 73 31.79 -1.18 1.27
C ASN A 73 31.03 -2.51 1.08
N GLY A 74 29.72 -2.50 1.34
CA GLY A 74 28.87 -3.69 1.23
C GLY A 74 29.00 -4.68 2.37
N GLU A 75 29.70 -4.34 3.46
CA GLU A 75 29.83 -5.20 4.64
C GLU A 75 29.23 -4.55 5.89
N LEU A 76 28.38 -5.29 6.58
CA LEU A 76 27.85 -4.99 7.90
C LEU A 76 28.92 -5.26 8.97
N LYS A 77 29.21 -4.25 9.78
CA LYS A 77 30.11 -4.30 10.93
C LYS A 77 29.29 -3.97 12.17
N ALA A 78 29.24 -4.89 13.12
CA ALA A 78 28.68 -4.67 14.45
C ALA A 78 29.50 -5.46 15.46
N ASP A 79 29.70 -4.91 16.65
CA ASP A 79 30.52 -5.52 17.70
C ASP A 79 29.69 -6.55 18.49
N ILE A 80 29.43 -7.69 17.87
CA ILE A 80 28.73 -8.82 18.50
C ILE A 80 29.42 -10.16 18.21
N GLU A 81 29.63 -10.93 19.28
CA GLU A 81 30.22 -12.28 19.19
C GLU A 81 29.21 -13.35 18.81
N GLN A 82 27.92 -13.14 19.12
CA GLN A 82 26.84 -14.09 18.82
C GLN A 82 25.71 -13.43 18.03
N PRO A 83 25.05 -14.18 17.12
CA PRO A 83 23.94 -13.67 16.34
C PRO A 83 22.74 -13.34 17.24
N ILE A 84 22.12 -12.19 16.99
CA ILE A 84 20.88 -11.81 17.66
C ILE A 84 19.72 -12.48 16.94
N GLN A 85 19.01 -13.36 17.64
CA GLN A 85 17.87 -14.09 17.10
C GLN A 85 16.61 -13.74 17.91
N LYS A 86 15.54 -13.37 17.22
CA LYS A 86 14.24 -13.08 17.82
C LYS A 86 13.13 -13.79 17.07
N GLU A 87 12.31 -14.52 17.81
CA GLU A 87 11.11 -15.16 17.28
C GLU A 87 9.89 -14.29 17.58
N GLU A 88 9.17 -13.90 16.53
CA GLU A 88 7.93 -13.12 16.63
C GLU A 88 6.83 -13.88 15.88
N GLY A 89 6.08 -14.71 16.61
CA GLY A 89 5.13 -15.67 16.03
C GLY A 89 5.85 -16.77 15.24
N ASP A 90 5.47 -16.98 13.97
CA ASP A 90 6.11 -17.93 13.05
C ASP A 90 7.30 -17.33 12.28
N ALA A 91 7.62 -16.06 12.50
CA ALA A 91 8.72 -15.35 11.84
C ALA A 91 9.97 -15.30 12.73
N LEU A 92 11.13 -15.60 12.14
CA LEU A 92 12.43 -15.45 12.79
C LEU A 92 13.16 -14.21 12.25
N PHE A 93 13.52 -13.31 13.14
CA PHE A 93 14.45 -12.22 12.87
C PHE A 93 15.86 -12.63 13.30
N VAL A 94 16.84 -12.52 12.40
CA VAL A 94 18.26 -12.80 12.70
C VAL A 94 19.12 -11.62 12.28
N PHE A 95 20.01 -11.21 13.16
CA PHE A 95 21.06 -10.22 12.87
C PHE A 95 22.43 -10.84 13.19
N ASP A 96 23.22 -11.11 12.15
CA ASP A 96 24.52 -11.77 12.23
C ASP A 96 25.55 -11.13 11.26
N PRO A 97 26.43 -10.24 11.75
CA PRO A 97 27.47 -9.61 10.93
C PRO A 97 28.64 -10.56 10.62
N ASN A 98 28.70 -11.75 11.22
CA ASN A 98 29.85 -12.66 11.11
C ASN A 98 29.66 -13.74 10.04
N THR A 99 28.43 -13.95 9.56
CA THR A 99 28.12 -14.96 8.54
C THR A 99 27.54 -14.35 7.27
N THR A 100 27.85 -14.96 6.14
CA THR A 100 27.17 -14.74 4.84
C THR A 100 26.25 -15.91 4.49
N ASP A 101 26.24 -16.95 5.32
CA ASP A 101 25.57 -18.21 5.03
C ASP A 101 24.11 -18.20 5.51
N ILE A 102 23.20 -18.47 4.58
CA ILE A 102 21.76 -18.56 4.83
C ILE A 102 21.30 -20.03 4.93
N GLU A 103 22.14 -21.02 4.64
CA GLU A 103 21.75 -22.43 4.65
C GLU A 103 21.17 -22.88 6.00
N THR A 104 21.70 -22.33 7.10
CA THR A 104 21.21 -22.54 8.47
C THR A 104 19.74 -22.13 8.66
N TYR A 105 19.23 -21.24 7.82
CA TYR A 105 17.93 -20.60 7.96
C TYR A 105 16.98 -20.82 6.78
N LYS A 106 17.38 -21.52 5.72
CA LYS A 106 16.57 -21.72 4.50
C LYS A 106 15.14 -22.23 4.72
N ASN A 107 14.94 -23.02 5.78
CA ASN A 107 13.64 -23.61 6.11
C ASN A 107 12.81 -22.77 7.09
N LYS A 108 13.30 -21.59 7.49
CA LYS A 108 12.62 -20.69 8.41
C LYS A 108 12.04 -19.49 7.65
N THR A 109 10.81 -19.12 7.99
CA THR A 109 10.18 -17.87 7.53
C THR A 109 10.73 -16.73 8.38
N GLY A 110 11.14 -15.62 7.78
CA GLY A 110 11.82 -14.58 8.53
C GLY A 110 12.58 -13.55 7.72
N LEU A 111 13.24 -12.64 8.46
CA LEU A 111 14.15 -11.62 7.93
C LEU A 111 15.53 -11.81 8.55
N PHE A 112 16.54 -11.94 7.69
CA PHE A 112 17.91 -12.30 8.04
C PHE A 112 18.84 -11.20 7.56
N ILE A 113 19.47 -10.50 8.48
CA ILE A 113 20.45 -9.44 8.24
C ILE A 113 21.83 -10.06 8.43
N LEU A 114 22.55 -10.30 7.34
CA LEU A 114 23.83 -11.00 7.31
C LEU A 114 24.98 -10.03 7.01
N LYS A 115 26.23 -10.52 6.95
CA LYS A 115 27.40 -9.69 6.69
C LYS A 115 27.32 -8.86 5.40
N ASP A 116 26.81 -9.43 4.31
CA ASP A 116 26.89 -8.84 2.95
C ASP A 116 25.52 -8.52 2.32
N LYS A 117 24.43 -8.97 2.95
CA LYS A 117 23.09 -8.96 2.37
C LYS A 117 22.00 -9.06 3.42
N VAL A 118 20.80 -8.64 3.02
CA VAL A 118 19.55 -8.93 3.71
C VAL A 118 18.80 -10.01 2.92
N VAL A 119 18.33 -11.04 3.61
CA VAL A 119 17.50 -12.10 3.05
C VAL A 119 16.14 -12.09 3.73
N SER A 120 15.07 -12.11 2.95
CA SER A 120 13.70 -12.34 3.43
C SER A 120 13.21 -13.68 2.89
N ILE A 121 12.69 -14.53 3.77
CA ILE A 121 12.09 -15.81 3.42
C ILE A 121 10.64 -15.77 3.87
N GLY A 122 9.71 -15.92 2.94
CA GLY A 122 8.28 -15.91 3.23
C GLY A 122 7.46 -16.44 2.08
N ASN A 123 6.36 -17.14 2.38
CA ASN A 123 5.45 -17.73 1.39
C ASN A 123 6.17 -18.62 0.35
N GLY A 124 7.21 -19.36 0.78
CA GLY A 124 8.01 -20.22 -0.09
C GLY A 124 8.92 -19.48 -1.08
N GLN A 125 9.07 -18.16 -0.95
CA GLN A 125 10.02 -17.37 -1.74
C GLN A 125 11.15 -16.84 -0.86
N THR A 126 12.35 -16.84 -1.44
CA THR A 126 13.54 -16.21 -0.86
C THR A 126 13.90 -15.00 -1.70
N GLN A 127 13.91 -13.83 -1.07
CA GLN A 127 14.37 -12.58 -1.67
C GLN A 127 15.69 -12.19 -1.01
N THR A 128 16.70 -11.90 -1.82
CA THR A 128 18.03 -11.52 -1.34
C THR A 128 18.40 -10.17 -1.93
N TYR A 129 18.85 -9.27 -1.07
CA TYR A 129 19.28 -7.93 -1.44
C TYR A 129 20.68 -7.69 -0.91
N SER A 130 21.66 -7.45 -1.78
CA SER A 130 23.02 -7.09 -1.35
C SER A 130 23.05 -5.64 -0.86
N TYR A 131 23.90 -5.35 0.13
CA TYR A 131 24.10 -3.97 0.58
C TYR A 131 24.65 -3.07 -0.53
N ASN A 132 25.45 -3.61 -1.45
CA ASN A 132 25.97 -2.85 -2.58
C ASN A 132 24.87 -2.40 -3.56
N ASP A 133 23.76 -3.15 -3.65
CA ASP A 133 22.64 -2.82 -4.53
C ASP A 133 21.65 -1.87 -3.87
N LEU A 134 21.53 -1.94 -2.53
CA LEU A 134 20.57 -1.18 -1.74
C LEU A 134 21.11 0.16 -1.24
N LEU A 135 22.40 0.26 -0.93
CA LEU A 135 22.99 1.34 -0.15
C LEU A 135 24.29 1.83 -0.81
N GLY A 136 24.52 3.15 -0.82
CA GLY A 136 25.72 3.78 -1.36
C GLY A 136 26.97 3.56 -0.51
N THR A 137 27.74 4.62 -0.26
CA THR A 137 29.11 4.55 0.29
C THR A 137 29.24 4.10 1.75
N SER A 138 28.24 4.38 2.60
CA SER A 138 28.21 3.93 4.00
C SER A 138 26.86 4.23 4.65
N LEU A 139 26.43 3.41 5.59
CA LEU A 139 25.23 3.65 6.40
C LEU A 139 25.46 3.23 7.85
N GLU A 140 25.27 4.15 8.77
CA GLU A 140 25.31 3.90 10.22
C GLU A 140 23.91 3.75 10.79
N LYS A 141 23.79 3.10 11.95
CA LYS A 141 22.52 3.02 12.70
C LYS A 141 21.86 4.39 12.89
N LYS A 142 22.67 5.43 13.14
CA LYS A 142 22.20 6.81 13.28
C LYS A 142 21.55 7.34 12.01
N ASP A 143 22.08 7.02 10.83
CA ASP A 143 21.52 7.47 9.55
C ASP A 143 20.13 6.87 9.33
N LEU A 144 19.91 5.62 9.76
CA LEU A 144 18.59 4.98 9.70
C LEU A 144 17.59 5.62 10.69
N GLN A 145 18.03 5.94 11.90
CA GLN A 145 17.19 6.63 12.88
C GLN A 145 16.80 8.04 12.40
N ASP A 146 17.76 8.75 11.81
CA ASP A 146 17.52 10.07 11.22
C ASP A 146 16.56 9.95 10.02
N PHE A 147 16.69 8.91 9.18
CA PHE A 147 15.74 8.63 8.09
C PHE A 147 14.33 8.33 8.58
N ILE A 148 14.17 7.45 9.58
CA ILE A 148 12.86 7.10 10.16
C ILE A 148 12.21 8.35 10.77
N SER A 149 12.98 9.17 11.49
CA SER A 149 12.49 10.41 12.08
C SER A 149 11.98 11.40 11.03
N VAL A 150 12.69 11.51 9.90
CA VAL A 150 12.25 12.31 8.76
C VAL A 150 10.98 11.70 8.15
N PHE A 151 10.95 10.38 7.95
CA PHE A 151 9.80 9.67 7.40
C PHE A 151 8.54 9.91 8.24
N ASP A 152 8.60 9.73 9.55
CA ASP A 152 7.49 9.95 10.47
C ASP A 152 6.98 11.40 10.43
N SER A 153 7.90 12.36 10.29
CA SER A 153 7.55 13.78 10.18
C SER A 153 6.79 14.10 8.90
N ILE A 154 7.15 13.47 7.77
CA ILE A 154 6.51 13.73 6.47
C ILE A 154 5.36 12.76 6.16
N TYR A 155 5.22 11.67 6.91
CA TYR A 155 4.27 10.61 6.66
C TYR A 155 2.82 11.11 6.51
N PRO A 156 2.30 12.02 7.38
CA PRO A 156 0.94 12.55 7.19
C PRO A 156 0.75 13.31 5.87
N ILE A 157 1.79 14.03 5.42
CA ILE A 157 1.80 14.76 4.16
C ILE A 157 1.85 13.78 2.99
N LEU A 158 2.73 12.78 3.06
CA LEU A 158 2.82 11.71 2.06
C LEU A 158 1.50 10.96 1.91
N LEU A 159 0.88 10.58 3.04
CA LEU A 159 -0.41 9.89 3.05
C LEU A 159 -1.50 10.72 2.39
N ALA A 160 -1.55 12.03 2.66
CA ALA A 160 -2.49 12.95 2.03
C ALA A 160 -2.25 13.05 0.51
N VAL A 161 -1.01 13.23 0.08
CA VAL A 161 -0.65 13.34 -1.35
C VAL A 161 -0.97 12.06 -2.10
N ILE A 162 -0.54 10.90 -1.57
CA ILE A 162 -0.82 9.59 -2.15
C ILE A 162 -2.34 9.35 -2.16
N GLY A 163 -3.04 9.69 -1.09
CA GLY A 163 -4.49 9.58 -1.01
C GLY A 163 -5.22 10.38 -2.10
N VAL A 164 -4.77 11.60 -2.37
CA VAL A 164 -5.30 12.42 -3.47
C VAL A 164 -4.99 11.79 -4.82
N LEU A 165 -3.76 11.31 -5.05
CA LEU A 165 -3.38 10.66 -6.31
C LEU A 165 -4.21 9.39 -6.57
N VAL A 166 -4.37 8.54 -5.55
CA VAL A 166 -5.20 7.32 -5.62
C VAL A 166 -6.65 7.69 -5.91
N TYR A 167 -7.19 8.73 -5.27
CA TYR A 167 -8.54 9.21 -5.54
C TYR A 167 -8.71 9.69 -6.99
N LEU A 168 -7.78 10.49 -7.51
CA LEU A 168 -7.81 10.97 -8.90
C LEU A 168 -7.70 9.80 -9.91
N PHE A 169 -6.84 8.83 -9.62
CA PHE A 169 -6.70 7.64 -10.44
C PHE A 169 -7.96 6.77 -10.41
N GLN A 170 -8.58 6.59 -9.24
CA GLN A 170 -9.85 5.90 -9.08
C GLN A 170 -10.97 6.59 -9.86
N LEU A 171 -11.04 7.93 -9.81
CA LEU A 171 -11.99 8.69 -10.62
C LEU A 171 -11.79 8.40 -12.11
N PHE A 172 -10.54 8.48 -12.58
CA PHE A 172 -10.21 8.25 -13.98
C PHE A 172 -10.66 6.87 -14.45
N ILE A 173 -10.28 5.81 -13.75
CA ILE A 173 -10.68 4.43 -14.08
C ILE A 173 -12.20 4.27 -14.01
N THR A 174 -12.86 4.84 -13.00
CA THR A 174 -14.31 4.74 -12.83
C THR A 174 -15.05 5.42 -13.98
N PHE A 175 -14.64 6.63 -14.38
CA PHE A 175 -15.25 7.32 -15.52
C PHE A 175 -14.99 6.59 -16.84
N LEU A 176 -13.79 6.05 -17.03
CA LEU A 176 -13.47 5.24 -18.21
C LEU A 176 -14.36 4.00 -18.27
N GLY A 177 -14.50 3.29 -17.15
CA GLY A 177 -15.34 2.10 -17.03
C GLY A 177 -16.82 2.40 -17.29
N ILE A 178 -17.38 3.45 -16.68
CA ILE A 178 -18.78 3.86 -16.91
C ILE A 178 -19.01 4.26 -18.37
N THR A 179 -18.07 4.98 -18.97
CA THR A 179 -18.16 5.38 -20.39
C THR A 179 -18.16 4.16 -21.31
N LEU A 180 -17.27 3.19 -21.07
CA LEU A 180 -17.23 1.94 -21.83
C LEU A 180 -18.50 1.10 -21.64
N LEU A 181 -18.98 0.97 -20.41
CA LEU A 181 -20.22 0.26 -20.09
C LEU A 181 -21.44 0.94 -20.70
N ALA A 182 -21.50 2.26 -20.69
CA ALA A 182 -22.57 3.02 -21.34
C ALA A 182 -22.56 2.83 -22.85
N PHE A 183 -21.37 2.76 -23.46
CA PHE A 183 -21.21 2.48 -24.88
C PHE A 183 -21.77 1.10 -25.23
N ILE A 184 -21.32 0.05 -24.53
CA ILE A 184 -21.81 -1.32 -24.71
C ILE A 184 -23.32 -1.41 -24.44
N GLY A 185 -23.79 -0.83 -23.32
CA GLY A 185 -25.19 -0.84 -22.93
C GLY A 185 -26.11 -0.10 -23.91
N SER A 186 -25.62 0.96 -24.54
CA SER A 186 -26.35 1.67 -25.59
C SER A 186 -26.49 0.82 -26.87
N ALA A 187 -25.44 0.09 -27.25
CA ALA A 187 -25.47 -0.86 -28.37
C ALA A 187 -26.42 -2.04 -28.12
N MET A 188 -26.56 -2.47 -26.86
CA MET A 188 -27.46 -3.55 -26.43
C MET A 188 -28.90 -3.08 -26.12
N SER A 189 -29.24 -1.80 -26.32
CA SER A 189 -30.52 -1.23 -25.86
C SER A 189 -31.77 -1.73 -26.60
N GLY A 190 -31.61 -2.41 -27.74
CA GLY A 190 -32.67 -3.11 -28.47
C GLY A 190 -33.92 -2.26 -28.68
N GLN A 191 -35.10 -2.77 -28.28
CA GLN A 191 -36.38 -2.09 -28.43
C GLN A 191 -36.64 -0.95 -27.42
N ARG A 192 -35.84 -0.83 -26.35
CA ARG A 192 -36.06 0.18 -25.30
C ARG A 192 -35.56 1.58 -25.67
N LYS A 193 -34.87 1.75 -26.81
CA LYS A 193 -34.37 3.04 -27.37
C LYS A 193 -33.76 3.96 -26.29
N LEU A 194 -32.92 3.42 -25.43
CA LEU A 194 -32.25 4.23 -24.39
C LEU A 194 -31.14 5.07 -25.03
N SER A 195 -31.15 6.38 -24.76
CA SER A 195 -30.05 7.24 -25.19
C SER A 195 -28.78 6.91 -24.42
N TYR A 196 -27.61 7.09 -25.04
CA TYR A 196 -26.30 6.92 -24.38
C TYR A 196 -26.24 7.68 -23.04
N LYS A 197 -26.76 8.91 -23.02
CA LYS A 197 -26.87 9.72 -21.79
C LYS A 197 -27.63 9.01 -20.69
N GLN A 198 -28.78 8.40 -21.00
CA GLN A 198 -29.62 7.68 -20.02
C GLN A 198 -28.95 6.41 -19.52
N VAL A 199 -28.16 5.73 -20.34
CA VAL A 199 -27.39 4.55 -19.92
C VAL A 199 -26.22 4.98 -19.04
N TRP A 200 -25.55 6.08 -19.38
CA TRP A 200 -24.42 6.62 -18.62
C TRP A 200 -24.84 7.18 -17.25
N THR A 201 -26.03 7.76 -17.13
CA THR A 201 -26.53 8.32 -15.86
C THR A 201 -27.19 7.29 -14.94
N LEU A 202 -27.35 6.04 -15.40
CA LEU A 202 -27.99 4.96 -14.67
C LEU A 202 -27.16 4.52 -13.46
#